data_AF-A0A928ZLU3-F1
#
_entry.id   AF-A0A928ZLU3-F1
#
_cell.length_a   1.000
_cell.length_b   1.000
_cell.length_c   1.000
_cell.angle_alpha   90.00
_cell.angle_beta   90.00
_cell.angle_gamma   90.00
#
_symmetry.space_group_name_H-M   'P 1'
#
loop_
_entity.id
_entity.type
_entity.pdbx_description
1 polymer ?
#
loop_
_entity_poly.entity_id
_entity_poly.type
_entity_poly.pdbx_seq_one_letter_code
_entity_poly.pdbx_strand_id
1 'polypeptide(L)'
;MQIVTTQKRWAVLVGINDYADKAFPQLRYCVNDVVSLEGLLRQVGYTVVCLHDELPMRDARFPRYGYIEAELKKLKDKFSKGDLLLVYFACHGTRQGDGTPRLVVEDTRAETLADTGIAVSAIERWMRESGAGQLVLVLDACRMGQGTDERNIEVVSEFIQDVYKRRPEGFALLASSTAEQVSREFGELQHGLFSYYVLSGLAGAAKVADSGQVTVGSLKHYVMGELTRESVVSGISQMPQGRQRGDLDLDNVVLVDEADLAFVKRPVAQKSGPNVQSGRNAQEQGVGAMQVPEQLSGDDYDQLVEALLSAFPNSELLAFMVKRALRQPLNVISQGATSYEVTVDRVVEWSKAQGKLQDLMEGALKKNPGNPKLRTLAQRWGQ
;
A
#
# COMPACT_ATOMS: atom_id res chain seq x y z
N MET A 1 7.61 19.68 33.53
CA MET A 1 8.09 19.70 32.13
C MET A 1 7.82 18.32 31.55
N GLN A 2 6.69 18.12 30.87
CA GLN A 2 6.45 16.85 30.17
C GLN A 2 7.39 16.82 28.97
N ILE A 3 8.35 15.90 28.99
CA ILE A 3 9.15 15.59 27.81
C ILE A 3 8.18 14.96 26.83
N VAL A 4 7.75 15.72 25.82
CA VAL A 4 7.04 15.16 24.67
C VAL A 4 8.08 14.35 23.91
N THR A 5 8.21 13.06 24.23
CA THR A 5 9.01 12.14 23.42
C THR A 5 8.29 11.97 22.10
N THR A 6 8.78 12.60 21.03
CA THR A 6 8.28 12.39 19.67
C THR A 6 8.50 10.92 19.31
N GLN A 7 7.42 10.17 19.11
CA GLN A 7 7.45 8.79 18.65
C GLN A 7 8.17 8.73 17.29
N LYS A 8 9.27 7.96 17.21
CA LYS A 8 9.95 7.73 15.93
C LYS A 8 9.21 6.64 15.17
N ARG A 9 9.01 6.86 13.88
CA ARG A 9 8.50 5.87 12.92
C ARG A 9 9.55 5.63 11.85
N TRP A 10 10.04 4.40 11.77
CA TRP A 10 11.05 4.00 10.79
C TRP A 10 10.52 2.88 9.91
N ALA A 11 10.91 2.89 8.64
CA ALA A 11 10.60 1.83 7.70
C ALA A 11 11.87 1.34 6.99
N VAL A 12 12.06 0.03 6.90
CA VAL A 12 13.03 -0.61 6.00
C VAL A 12 12.24 -1.38 4.95
N LEU A 13 12.37 -0.97 3.70
CA LEU A 13 11.64 -1.53 2.56
C LEU A 13 12.63 -2.26 1.65
N VAL A 14 12.31 -3.49 1.25
CA VAL A 14 13.15 -4.30 0.37
C VAL A 14 12.31 -4.84 -0.78
N GLY A 15 12.62 -4.44 -2.01
CA GLY A 15 11.92 -4.87 -3.22
C GLY A 15 12.90 -5.50 -4.20
N ILE A 16 12.61 -6.72 -4.69
CA ILE A 16 13.56 -7.48 -5.52
C ILE A 16 12.85 -8.05 -6.75
N ASN A 17 13.16 -7.48 -7.91
CA ASN A 17 12.72 -8.00 -9.21
C ASN A 17 13.71 -9.03 -9.76
N ASP A 18 14.99 -8.68 -9.78
CA ASP A 18 16.03 -9.44 -10.45
C ASP A 18 16.88 -10.28 -9.48
N TYR A 19 17.17 -11.51 -9.89
CA TYR A 19 17.90 -12.51 -9.12
C TYR A 19 19.10 -13.02 -9.90
N ALA A 20 20.26 -13.09 -9.23
CA ALA A 20 21.51 -13.54 -9.82
C ALA A 20 21.53 -15.04 -10.14
N ASP A 21 20.77 -15.85 -9.39
CA ASP A 21 20.59 -17.27 -9.67
C ASP A 21 19.33 -17.49 -10.54
N LYS A 22 19.53 -18.11 -11.71
CA LYS A 22 18.47 -18.39 -12.68
C LYS A 22 17.51 -19.48 -12.23
N ALA A 23 17.82 -20.18 -11.15
CA ALA A 23 16.85 -21.00 -10.45
C ALA A 23 15.63 -20.16 -10.01
N PHE A 24 15.80 -18.87 -9.72
CA PHE A 24 14.72 -17.95 -9.35
C PHE A 24 14.25 -17.09 -10.54
N PRO A 25 13.02 -17.30 -11.06
CA PRO A 25 12.35 -16.39 -11.97
C PRO A 25 12.40 -14.94 -11.50
N GLN A 26 12.60 -14.04 -12.46
CA GLN A 26 12.57 -12.60 -12.19
C GLN A 26 11.12 -12.16 -11.94
N LEU A 27 10.94 -11.22 -11.02
CA LEU A 27 9.67 -10.54 -10.72
C LEU A 27 9.64 -9.19 -11.47
N ARG A 28 8.51 -8.49 -11.40
CA ARG A 28 8.29 -7.26 -12.21
C ARG A 28 7.95 -6.02 -11.41
N TYR A 29 7.26 -6.18 -10.28
CA TYR A 29 6.62 -5.05 -9.60
C TYR A 29 7.11 -4.83 -8.18
N CYS A 30 8.02 -5.68 -7.66
CA CYS A 30 8.50 -5.57 -6.29
C CYS A 30 9.24 -4.26 -6.03
N VAL A 31 9.99 -3.76 -7.03
CA VAL A 31 10.65 -2.46 -6.96
C VAL A 31 9.63 -1.33 -6.91
N ASN A 32 8.63 -1.35 -7.80
CA ASN A 32 7.59 -0.33 -7.82
C ASN A 32 6.79 -0.31 -6.52
N ASP A 33 6.48 -1.49 -5.94
CA ASP A 33 5.82 -1.63 -4.65
C ASP A 33 6.55 -0.87 -3.54
N VAL A 34 7.87 -1.07 -3.40
CA VAL A 34 8.64 -0.43 -2.32
C VAL A 34 8.95 1.04 -2.58
N VAL A 35 9.10 1.46 -3.84
CA VAL A 35 9.30 2.86 -4.22
C VAL A 35 8.02 3.68 -3.93
N SER A 36 6.85 3.15 -4.27
CA SER A 36 5.58 3.83 -3.95
C SER A 36 5.32 3.88 -2.45
N LEU A 37 5.64 2.79 -1.73
CA LEU A 37 5.57 2.78 -0.26
C LEU A 37 6.56 3.78 0.36
N GLU A 38 7.77 3.92 -0.17
CA GLU A 38 8.74 4.92 0.29
C GLU A 38 8.16 6.32 0.16
N GLY A 39 7.61 6.67 -1.00
CA GLY A 39 6.99 7.98 -1.25
C GLY A 39 5.88 8.28 -0.24
N LEU A 40 4.95 7.34 -0.05
CA LEU A 40 3.85 7.49 0.90
C LEU A 40 4.35 7.60 2.35
N LEU A 41 5.22 6.69 2.80
CA LEU A 41 5.69 6.62 4.18
C LEU A 41 6.49 7.88 4.57
N ARG A 42 7.30 8.42 3.66
CA ARG A 42 8.01 9.69 3.88
C ARG A 42 7.04 10.86 4.05
N GLN A 43 5.96 10.92 3.28
CA GLN A 43 4.94 11.97 3.41
C GLN A 43 4.24 11.93 4.78
N VAL A 44 4.05 10.73 5.33
CA VAL A 44 3.45 10.53 6.66
C VAL A 44 4.49 10.44 7.78
N GLY A 45 5.68 11.00 7.56
CA GLY A 45 6.66 11.27 8.62
C GLY A 45 7.58 10.11 9.01
N TYR A 46 7.66 9.05 8.21
CA TYR A 46 8.61 7.96 8.46
C TYR A 46 10.04 8.35 8.01
N THR A 47 11.02 7.91 8.79
CA THR A 47 12.37 7.73 8.26
C THR A 47 12.42 6.42 7.49
N VAL A 48 12.63 6.49 6.16
CA VAL A 48 12.61 5.31 5.30
C VAL A 48 14.00 4.97 4.78
N VAL A 49 14.36 3.69 4.80
CA VAL A 49 15.47 3.09 4.04
C VAL A 49 14.85 2.15 3.01
N CYS A 50 15.06 2.43 1.73
CA CYS A 50 14.54 1.63 0.63
C CYS A 50 15.70 0.93 -0.10
N LEU A 51 15.66 -0.39 -0.15
CA LEU A 51 16.63 -1.25 -0.84
C LEU A 51 15.96 -1.94 -2.02
N HIS A 52 16.51 -1.78 -3.23
CA HIS A 52 15.96 -2.41 -4.43
C HIS A 52 16.98 -2.58 -5.56
N ASP A 53 16.74 -3.53 -6.44
CA ASP A 53 17.68 -4.04 -7.45
C ASP A 53 17.79 -3.17 -8.72
N GLU A 54 16.97 -2.12 -8.85
CA GLU A 54 17.17 -1.06 -9.85
C GLU A 54 18.20 0.00 -9.41
N LEU A 55 18.67 -0.04 -8.16
CA LEU A 55 19.79 0.79 -7.74
C LEU A 55 21.11 0.31 -8.38
N PRO A 56 22.13 1.18 -8.51
CA PRO A 56 23.45 0.74 -8.94
C PRO A 56 23.97 -0.40 -8.03
N MET A 57 24.53 -1.47 -8.59
CA MET A 57 25.05 -2.61 -7.82
C MET A 57 26.04 -2.26 -6.70
N ARG A 58 26.71 -1.10 -6.81
CA ARG A 58 27.67 -0.59 -5.81
C ARG A 58 27.02 0.30 -4.73
N ASP A 59 25.74 0.64 -4.86
CA ASP A 59 24.99 1.35 -3.84
C ASP A 59 24.81 0.43 -2.62
N ALA A 60 24.99 0.98 -1.43
CA ALA A 60 24.85 0.24 -0.17
C ALA A 60 23.40 -0.23 0.09
N ARG A 61 22.43 0.28 -0.69
CA ARG A 61 21.02 -0.12 -0.66
C ARG A 61 20.67 -1.13 -1.74
N PHE A 62 21.63 -1.63 -2.52
CA PHE A 62 21.38 -2.75 -3.41
C PHE A 62 21.02 -4.02 -2.58
N PRO A 63 20.00 -4.82 -2.94
CA PRO A 63 19.35 -5.75 -2.01
C PRO A 63 20.07 -7.12 -1.93
N ARG A 64 21.37 -7.10 -1.64
CA ARG A 64 22.17 -8.28 -1.28
C ARG A 64 21.98 -8.65 0.17
N TYR A 65 22.15 -9.93 0.51
CA TYR A 65 22.07 -10.43 1.89
C TYR A 65 22.85 -9.54 2.87
N GLY A 66 24.12 -9.29 2.58
CA GLY A 66 25.02 -8.57 3.48
C GLY A 66 24.61 -7.11 3.69
N TYR A 67 24.00 -6.47 2.70
CA TYR A 67 23.56 -5.07 2.78
C TYR A 67 22.25 -4.96 3.56
N ILE A 68 21.29 -5.85 3.30
CA ILE A 68 20.04 -5.93 4.08
C ILE A 68 20.35 -6.24 5.55
N GLU A 69 21.22 -7.21 5.82
CA GLU A 69 21.66 -7.53 7.17
C GLU A 69 22.32 -6.33 7.85
N ALA A 70 23.23 -5.64 7.15
CA ALA A 70 23.91 -4.47 7.68
C ALA A 70 22.92 -3.35 8.03
N GLU A 71 21.96 -3.04 7.16
CA GLU A 71 20.94 -2.01 7.41
C GLU A 71 20.08 -2.35 8.64
N LEU A 72 19.59 -3.59 8.77
CA LEU A 72 18.78 -3.97 9.92
C LEU A 72 19.61 -4.04 11.22
N LYS A 73 20.84 -4.56 11.19
CA LYS A 73 21.72 -4.59 12.37
C LYS A 73 22.17 -3.20 12.82
N LYS A 74 22.31 -2.23 11.92
CA LYS A 74 22.61 -0.82 12.27
C LYS A 74 21.53 -0.19 13.16
N LEU A 75 20.32 -0.75 13.15
CA LEU A 75 19.20 -0.27 13.97
C LEU A 75 19.29 -0.72 15.43
N LYS A 76 20.25 -1.58 15.80
CA LYS A 76 20.41 -2.07 17.16
C LYS A 76 20.43 -0.93 18.19
N ASP A 77 19.57 -1.06 19.20
CA ASP A 77 19.41 -0.11 20.31
C ASP A 77 19.12 1.36 19.89
N LYS A 78 18.60 1.61 18.67
CA LYS A 78 18.30 2.96 18.16
C LYS A 78 16.96 3.53 18.62
N PHE A 79 16.08 2.67 19.13
CA PHE A 79 14.69 2.98 19.42
C PHE A 79 14.33 2.79 20.89
N SER A 80 13.27 3.48 21.31
CA SER A 80 12.62 3.34 22.62
C SER A 80 11.31 2.58 22.51
N LYS A 81 10.71 2.20 23.65
CA LYS A 81 9.45 1.43 23.71
C LYS A 81 8.23 2.14 23.09
N GLY A 82 8.27 3.45 22.89
CA GLY A 82 7.23 4.17 22.16
C GLY A 82 7.39 4.13 20.64
N ASP A 83 8.57 3.79 20.12
CA ASP A 83 8.89 3.90 18.70
C ASP A 83 8.39 2.68 17.89
N LEU A 84 8.18 2.93 16.60
CA LEU A 84 7.71 1.95 15.62
C LEU A 84 8.77 1.66 14.56
N LEU A 85 9.01 0.37 14.32
CA LEU A 85 9.80 -0.13 13.19
C LEU A 85 8.92 -1.00 12.28
N LEU A 86 8.69 -0.50 11.07
CA LEU A 86 8.09 -1.24 9.97
C LEU A 86 9.18 -1.86 9.10
N VAL A 87 9.06 -3.13 8.75
CA VAL A 87 9.92 -3.78 7.77
C VAL A 87 9.02 -4.41 6.70
N TYR A 88 9.28 -4.11 5.44
CA TYR A 88 8.49 -4.59 4.30
C TYR A 88 9.39 -5.32 3.31
N PHE A 89 8.99 -6.53 2.90
CA PHE A 89 9.65 -7.27 1.84
C PHE A 89 8.68 -7.60 0.72
N ALA A 90 9.02 -7.21 -0.52
CA ALA A 90 8.43 -7.73 -1.75
C ALA A 90 9.50 -8.52 -2.51
N CYS A 91 9.42 -9.85 -2.47
CA CYS A 91 10.42 -10.74 -3.06
C CYS A 91 9.88 -12.17 -3.19
N HIS A 92 10.75 -13.11 -3.59
CA HIS A 92 10.45 -14.54 -3.46
C HIS A 92 10.62 -15.02 -2.00
N GLY A 93 9.77 -15.96 -1.61
CA GLY A 93 9.86 -16.73 -0.36
C GLY A 93 10.00 -18.22 -0.67
N THR A 94 10.73 -18.95 0.17
CA THR A 94 10.88 -20.40 0.05
C THR A 94 11.08 -21.05 1.42
N ARG A 95 11.11 -22.38 1.46
CA ARG A 95 11.45 -23.17 2.65
C ARG A 95 12.74 -23.91 2.40
N GLN A 96 13.62 -23.89 3.38
CA GLN A 96 14.73 -24.83 3.44
C GLN A 96 14.19 -26.26 3.68
N GLY A 97 14.99 -27.30 3.41
CA GLY A 97 14.58 -28.69 3.58
C GLY A 97 14.14 -29.08 5.00
N ASP A 98 14.51 -28.30 6.02
CA ASP A 98 14.06 -28.45 7.41
C ASP A 98 12.73 -27.72 7.72
N GLY A 99 12.11 -27.10 6.70
CA GLY A 99 10.90 -26.32 6.81
C GLY A 99 11.11 -24.84 7.17
N THR A 100 12.34 -24.40 7.44
CA THR A 100 12.63 -23.02 7.86
C THR A 100 12.26 -22.03 6.73
N PRO A 101 11.38 -21.03 6.99
CA PRO A 101 11.01 -20.03 6.00
C PRO A 101 12.15 -19.04 5.75
N ARG A 102 12.46 -18.82 4.47
CA ARG A 102 13.52 -17.93 4.00
C ARG A 102 13.01 -17.01 2.90
N LEU A 103 13.50 -15.78 2.92
CA LEU A 103 13.36 -14.83 1.81
C LEU A 103 14.55 -15.01 0.87
N VAL A 104 14.25 -15.02 -0.42
CA VAL A 104 15.24 -15.02 -1.50
C VAL A 104 15.58 -13.56 -1.80
N VAL A 105 16.86 -13.23 -1.73
CA VAL A 105 17.39 -11.91 -2.06
C VAL A 105 18.24 -11.96 -3.33
N GLU A 106 18.70 -10.82 -3.84
CA GLU A 106 19.31 -10.74 -5.18
C GLU A 106 20.44 -11.77 -5.39
N ASP A 107 21.27 -11.99 -4.36
CA ASP A 107 22.42 -12.89 -4.38
C ASP A 107 22.17 -14.27 -3.74
N THR A 108 20.92 -14.60 -3.43
CA THR A 108 20.56 -15.96 -2.98
C THR A 108 20.85 -16.99 -4.06
N ARG A 109 21.40 -18.14 -3.66
CA ARG A 109 21.64 -19.30 -4.51
C ARG A 109 20.81 -20.48 -4.06
N ALA A 110 20.21 -21.21 -5.00
CA ALA A 110 19.35 -22.35 -4.68
C ALA A 110 20.12 -23.48 -3.98
N GLU A 111 21.36 -23.75 -4.42
CA GLU A 111 22.22 -24.80 -3.86
C GLU A 111 22.70 -24.49 -2.43
N THR A 112 22.86 -23.20 -2.09
CA THR A 112 23.32 -22.74 -0.77
C THR A 112 22.27 -21.87 -0.08
N LEU A 113 20.99 -22.20 -0.26
CA LEU A 113 19.85 -21.46 0.27
C LEU A 113 19.93 -21.23 1.80
N ALA A 114 20.52 -22.18 2.52
CA ALA A 114 20.71 -22.11 3.97
C ALA A 114 21.60 -20.92 4.38
N ASP A 115 22.58 -20.57 3.55
CA ASP A 115 23.59 -19.56 3.84
C ASP A 115 23.29 -18.23 3.14
N THR A 116 22.66 -18.29 1.96
CA THR A 116 22.47 -17.13 1.08
C THR A 116 21.03 -16.60 1.06
N GLY A 117 20.06 -17.35 1.60
CA GLY A 117 18.69 -16.87 1.83
C GLY A 117 18.51 -16.33 3.26
N ILE A 118 17.72 -15.27 3.44
CA ILE A 118 17.50 -14.67 4.76
C ILE A 118 16.39 -15.42 5.50
N ALA A 119 16.71 -16.08 6.60
CA ALA A 119 15.68 -16.67 7.47
C ALA A 119 14.77 -15.58 8.05
N VAL A 120 13.45 -15.78 8.00
CA VAL A 120 12.49 -14.79 8.53
C VAL A 120 12.73 -14.55 10.04
N SER A 121 13.13 -15.61 10.76
CA SER A 121 13.51 -15.52 12.17
C SER A 121 14.75 -14.64 12.43
N ALA A 122 15.65 -14.50 11.46
CA ALA A 122 16.79 -13.59 11.55
C ALA A 122 16.34 -12.13 11.45
N ILE A 123 15.41 -11.82 10.53
CA ILE A 123 14.81 -10.48 10.38
C ILE A 123 14.12 -10.08 11.67
N GLU A 124 13.26 -10.94 12.20
CA GLU A 124 12.58 -10.69 13.47
C GLU A 124 13.55 -10.45 14.62
N ARG A 125 14.67 -11.20 14.66
CA ARG A 125 15.70 -11.02 15.67
C ARG A 125 16.35 -9.65 15.55
N TRP A 126 16.77 -9.23 14.35
CA TRP A 126 17.35 -7.90 14.14
C TRP A 126 16.35 -6.78 14.47
N MET A 127 15.07 -6.95 14.13
CA MET A 127 14.01 -6.02 14.51
C MET A 127 13.86 -5.90 16.03
N ARG A 128 13.92 -7.02 16.78
CA ARG A 128 13.87 -6.97 18.26
C ARG A 128 15.08 -6.30 18.87
N GLU A 129 16.27 -6.58 18.32
CA GLU A 129 17.52 -5.97 18.76
C GLU A 129 17.53 -4.45 18.54
N SER A 130 16.60 -3.90 17.74
CA SER A 130 16.48 -2.47 17.49
C SER A 130 16.03 -1.64 18.72
N GLY A 131 15.34 -2.27 19.68
CA GLY A 131 14.80 -1.61 20.87
C GLY A 131 13.40 -1.01 20.71
N ALA A 132 12.82 -1.01 19.50
CA ALA A 132 11.48 -0.48 19.25
C ALA A 132 10.41 -1.30 20.00
N GLY A 133 9.37 -0.61 20.50
CA GLY A 133 8.27 -1.28 21.21
C GLY A 133 7.17 -1.80 20.28
N GLN A 134 7.07 -1.24 19.08
CA GLN A 134 6.11 -1.65 18.05
C GLN A 134 6.87 -2.15 16.83
N LEU A 135 6.82 -3.46 16.57
CA LEU A 135 7.49 -4.09 15.44
C LEU A 135 6.44 -4.58 14.45
N VAL A 136 6.48 -4.09 13.21
CA VAL A 136 5.55 -4.49 12.15
C VAL A 136 6.35 -5.07 11.00
N LEU A 137 6.16 -6.36 10.71
CA LEU A 137 6.74 -7.02 9.55
C LEU A 137 5.65 -7.26 8.52
N VAL A 138 5.90 -6.88 7.27
CA VAL A 138 5.02 -7.14 6.16
C VAL A 138 5.79 -7.91 5.09
N LEU A 139 5.25 -9.08 4.71
CA LEU A 139 5.87 -9.98 3.74
C LEU A 139 4.92 -10.14 2.55
N ASP A 140 5.24 -9.52 1.42
CA ASP A 140 4.70 -9.87 0.10
C ASP A 140 5.66 -10.85 -0.58
N ALA A 141 5.68 -12.08 -0.06
CA ALA A 141 6.63 -13.11 -0.47
C ALA A 141 5.95 -14.14 -1.36
N CYS A 142 6.24 -14.13 -2.66
CA CYS A 142 5.72 -15.09 -3.63
C CYS A 142 6.45 -16.43 -3.45
N ARG A 143 5.76 -17.57 -3.33
CA ARG A 143 6.47 -18.86 -3.24
C ARG A 143 6.81 -19.40 -4.63
N MET A 144 8.10 -19.62 -4.85
CA MET A 144 8.65 -20.43 -5.94
C MET A 144 8.16 -21.88 -5.84
N GLY A 145 7.19 -22.26 -6.67
CA GLY A 145 6.75 -23.64 -6.87
C GLY A 145 6.37 -23.81 -8.33
N GLN A 146 7.10 -24.64 -9.07
CA GLN A 146 6.75 -24.94 -10.45
C GLN A 146 5.40 -25.66 -10.49
N GLY A 147 4.39 -25.03 -11.10
CA GLY A 147 3.13 -25.69 -11.47
C GLY A 147 1.85 -25.00 -11.00
N THR A 148 0.77 -25.27 -11.71
CA THR A 148 -0.59 -24.78 -11.48
C THR A 148 -1.42 -25.72 -10.58
N ASP A 149 -0.75 -26.58 -9.80
CA ASP A 149 -1.40 -27.69 -9.10
C ASP A 149 -1.92 -27.27 -7.72
N GLU A 150 -3.06 -27.82 -7.28
CA GLU A 150 -3.72 -27.50 -5.98
C GLU A 150 -2.78 -27.68 -4.77
N ARG A 151 -1.77 -28.55 -4.90
CA ARG A 151 -0.68 -28.75 -3.92
C ARG A 151 0.17 -27.49 -3.66
N ASN A 152 0.22 -26.53 -4.58
CA ASN A 152 0.94 -25.28 -4.38
C ASN A 152 0.22 -24.32 -3.42
N ILE A 153 -1.11 -24.42 -3.29
CA ILE A 153 -1.92 -23.62 -2.37
C ILE A 153 -1.69 -24.08 -0.92
N GLU A 154 -1.56 -25.39 -0.68
CA GLU A 154 -1.26 -25.95 0.65
C GLU A 154 0.12 -25.50 1.16
N VAL A 155 1.15 -25.57 0.32
CA VAL A 155 2.53 -25.22 0.73
C VAL A 155 2.70 -23.71 0.94
N VAL A 156 1.93 -22.90 0.22
CA VAL A 156 1.81 -21.46 0.44
C VAL A 156 1.23 -21.14 1.83
N SER A 157 0.16 -21.83 2.22
CA SER A 157 -0.41 -21.77 3.57
C SER A 157 0.60 -22.22 4.62
N GLU A 158 1.42 -23.25 4.34
CA GLU A 158 2.45 -23.74 5.26
C GLU A 158 3.60 -22.76 5.51
N PHE A 159 4.14 -22.08 4.50
CA PHE A 159 5.18 -21.04 4.69
C PHE A 159 4.67 -19.97 5.65
N ILE A 160 3.48 -19.45 5.35
CA ILE A 160 2.80 -18.46 6.17
C ILE A 160 2.53 -19.01 7.58
N GLN A 161 2.06 -20.25 7.72
CA GLN A 161 1.83 -20.89 9.02
C GLN A 161 3.11 -21.10 9.84
N ASP A 162 4.23 -21.47 9.21
CA ASP A 162 5.50 -21.71 9.90
C ASP A 162 6.16 -20.42 10.35
N VAL A 163 6.05 -19.38 9.51
CA VAL A 163 6.27 -17.99 9.90
C VAL A 163 5.42 -17.71 11.16
N TYR A 164 4.13 -18.06 11.21
CA TYR A 164 3.30 -17.81 12.41
C TYR A 164 3.62 -18.62 13.68
N LYS A 165 4.16 -19.84 13.59
CA LYS A 165 4.32 -20.74 14.76
C LYS A 165 5.31 -20.23 15.82
N ARG A 166 6.22 -19.31 15.47
CA ARG A 166 7.39 -18.92 16.30
C ARG A 166 7.51 -17.40 16.50
N ARG A 167 6.53 -16.76 17.14
CA ARG A 167 6.48 -15.29 17.28
C ARG A 167 6.66 -14.80 18.74
N PRO A 168 7.54 -13.83 18.99
CA PRO A 168 7.68 -13.16 20.29
C PRO A 168 6.64 -12.04 20.48
N GLU A 169 6.46 -11.60 21.73
CA GLU A 169 5.66 -10.42 22.11
C GLU A 169 6.20 -9.14 21.44
N GLY A 170 5.35 -8.14 21.16
CA GLY A 170 5.82 -6.90 20.50
C GLY A 170 5.65 -6.83 18.98
N PHE A 171 5.15 -7.90 18.35
CA PHE A 171 5.33 -8.13 16.92
C PHE A 171 4.00 -8.32 16.17
N ALA A 172 3.76 -7.49 15.15
CA ALA A 172 2.68 -7.68 14.19
C ALA A 172 3.25 -8.18 12.86
N LEU A 173 2.54 -9.13 12.23
CA LEU A 173 2.91 -9.67 10.93
C LEU A 173 1.72 -9.68 9.98
N LEU A 174 1.90 -9.07 8.81
CA LEU A 174 1.01 -9.18 7.67
C LEU A 174 1.75 -9.93 6.57
N ALA A 175 1.36 -11.17 6.28
CA ALA A 175 1.98 -11.94 5.21
C ALA A 175 0.94 -12.27 4.14
N SER A 176 1.36 -12.09 2.89
CA SER A 176 0.69 -12.59 1.71
C SER A 176 1.64 -13.43 0.89
N SER A 177 1.04 -14.24 0.03
CA SER A 177 1.70 -15.21 -0.81
C SER A 177 0.91 -15.28 -2.10
N THR A 178 1.51 -14.84 -3.20
CA THR A 178 0.86 -14.86 -4.51
C THR A 178 1.28 -16.12 -5.28
N ALA A 179 0.40 -16.61 -6.15
CA ALA A 179 0.77 -17.52 -7.23
C ALA A 179 1.22 -16.69 -8.45
N GLU A 180 2.28 -17.11 -9.14
CA GLU A 180 2.91 -16.36 -10.25
C GLU A 180 1.94 -15.92 -11.36
N GLN A 181 0.82 -16.62 -11.57
CA GLN A 181 -0.19 -16.27 -12.58
C GLN A 181 -0.94 -14.97 -12.24
N VAL A 182 -1.13 -14.67 -10.96
CA VAL A 182 -1.92 -13.51 -10.50
C VAL A 182 -1.20 -12.19 -10.82
N SER A 183 0.11 -12.14 -10.59
CA SER A 183 0.91 -10.95 -10.91
C SER A 183 1.01 -10.69 -12.43
N ARG A 184 0.72 -11.69 -13.28
CA ARG A 184 0.67 -11.52 -14.74
C ARG A 184 -0.66 -10.92 -15.21
N GLU A 185 -1.78 -11.32 -14.63
CA GLU A 185 -3.12 -10.84 -15.00
C GLU A 185 -3.39 -9.39 -14.58
N PHE A 186 -2.71 -8.91 -13.52
CA PHE A 186 -2.87 -7.55 -13.00
C PHE A 186 -1.80 -6.55 -13.46
N GLY A 187 -1.08 -6.82 -14.55
CA GLY A 187 0.01 -5.95 -15.04
C GLY A 187 -0.37 -4.48 -15.27
N GLU A 188 -1.67 -4.19 -15.41
CA GLU A 188 -2.26 -2.85 -15.46
C GLU A 188 -2.06 -2.00 -14.19
N LEU A 189 -1.93 -2.63 -13.01
CA LEU A 189 -1.70 -1.93 -11.75
C LEU A 189 -0.23 -1.53 -11.56
N GLN A 190 0.68 -2.16 -12.31
CA GLN A 190 2.13 -2.09 -12.13
C GLN A 190 2.59 -2.39 -10.68
N HIS A 191 1.77 -3.10 -9.91
CA HIS A 191 1.98 -3.45 -8.51
C HIS A 191 1.59 -4.91 -8.26
N GLY A 192 2.21 -5.54 -7.25
CA GLY A 192 1.68 -6.78 -6.67
C GLY A 192 0.29 -6.51 -6.07
N LEU A 193 -0.65 -7.44 -6.21
CA LEU A 193 -2.04 -7.21 -5.74
C LEU A 193 -2.11 -6.93 -4.23
N PHE A 194 -1.30 -7.64 -3.43
CA PHE A 194 -1.20 -7.38 -1.99
C PHE A 194 -0.56 -6.02 -1.70
N SER A 195 0.64 -5.75 -2.23
CA SER A 195 1.29 -4.43 -2.13
C SER A 195 0.36 -3.28 -2.50
N TYR A 196 -0.41 -3.44 -3.57
CA TYR A 196 -1.37 -2.46 -4.05
C TYR A 196 -2.44 -2.10 -3.00
N TYR A 197 -3.00 -3.10 -2.32
CA TYR A 197 -3.98 -2.88 -1.26
C TYR A 197 -3.33 -2.39 0.04
N VAL A 198 -2.10 -2.81 0.36
CA VAL A 198 -1.35 -2.24 1.49
C VAL A 198 -1.13 -0.75 1.28
N LEU A 199 -0.63 -0.37 0.11
CA LEU A 199 -0.40 1.03 -0.28
C LEU A 199 -1.69 1.84 -0.25
N SER A 200 -2.76 1.33 -0.84
CA SER A 200 -4.09 1.98 -0.81
C SER A 200 -4.62 2.15 0.61
N GLY A 201 -4.44 1.12 1.46
CA GLY A 201 -4.87 1.13 2.84
C GLY A 201 -4.15 2.20 3.65
N LEU A 202 -2.82 2.25 3.56
CA LEU A 202 -1.96 3.26 4.19
C LEU A 202 -2.22 4.67 3.66
N ALA A 203 -2.57 4.80 2.38
CA ALA A 203 -2.97 6.08 1.78
C ALA A 203 -4.35 6.56 2.27
N GLY A 204 -5.04 5.75 3.07
CA GLY A 204 -6.23 6.14 3.79
C GLY A 204 -7.48 5.33 3.48
N ALA A 205 -7.43 4.35 2.58
CA ALA A 205 -8.58 3.49 2.32
C ALA A 205 -8.91 2.57 3.51
N ALA A 206 -7.95 2.36 4.41
CA ALA A 206 -8.10 1.59 5.64
C ALA A 206 -8.32 2.47 6.90
N LYS A 207 -8.74 3.73 6.73
CA LYS A 207 -9.02 4.63 7.86
C LYS A 207 -10.14 4.10 8.75
N VAL A 208 -9.94 4.15 10.05
CA VAL A 208 -10.98 3.95 11.06
C VAL A 208 -11.85 5.21 11.11
N ALA A 209 -13.18 5.06 11.02
CA ALA A 209 -14.09 6.19 10.86
C ALA A 209 -14.03 7.19 12.02
N ASP A 210 -13.92 6.70 13.26
CA ASP A 210 -14.00 7.55 14.46
C ASP A 210 -12.69 8.28 14.77
N SER A 211 -11.54 7.68 14.46
CA SER A 211 -10.22 8.27 14.75
C SER A 211 -9.54 8.89 13.54
N GLY A 212 -9.97 8.57 12.32
CA GLY A 212 -9.31 8.99 11.09
C GLY A 212 -7.93 8.36 10.85
N GLN A 213 -7.46 7.49 11.75
CA GLN A 213 -6.15 6.83 11.70
C GLN A 213 -6.20 5.53 10.88
N VAL A 214 -5.03 5.09 10.40
CA VAL A 214 -4.82 3.73 9.88
C VAL A 214 -3.99 2.95 10.89
N THR A 215 -4.56 1.86 11.40
CA THR A 215 -3.92 0.98 12.37
C THR A 215 -3.47 -0.32 11.70
N VAL A 216 -2.64 -1.14 12.35
CA VAL A 216 -2.29 -2.46 11.80
C VAL A 216 -3.55 -3.32 11.64
N GLY A 217 -4.48 -3.26 12.60
CA GLY A 217 -5.73 -4.00 12.56
C GLY A 217 -6.67 -3.54 11.43
N SER A 218 -6.84 -2.22 11.26
CA SER A 218 -7.67 -1.67 10.18
C SER A 218 -7.06 -1.94 8.80
N LEU A 219 -5.74 -1.82 8.66
CA LEU A 219 -5.02 -2.15 7.43
C LEU A 219 -5.19 -3.63 7.08
N LYS A 220 -5.01 -4.52 8.05
CA LYS A 220 -5.24 -5.96 7.87
C LYS A 220 -6.66 -6.23 7.39
N HIS A 221 -7.66 -5.69 8.07
CA HIS A 221 -9.07 -5.92 7.73
C HIS A 221 -9.38 -5.42 6.32
N TYR A 222 -8.89 -4.23 5.95
CA TYR A 222 -9.04 -3.68 4.61
C TYR A 222 -8.42 -4.57 3.54
N VAL A 223 -7.14 -4.94 3.69
CA VAL A 223 -6.42 -5.77 2.73
C VAL A 223 -7.09 -7.14 2.58
N MET A 224 -7.47 -7.79 3.69
CA MET A 224 -8.21 -9.05 3.66
C MET A 224 -9.55 -8.94 2.92
N GLY A 225 -10.30 -7.88 3.20
CA GLY A 225 -11.61 -7.64 2.58
C GLY A 225 -11.50 -7.40 1.07
N GLU A 226 -10.51 -6.60 0.64
CA GLU A 226 -10.30 -6.34 -0.78
C GLU A 226 -9.78 -7.56 -1.54
N LEU A 227 -8.83 -8.32 -0.97
CA LEU A 227 -8.34 -9.56 -1.58
C LEU A 227 -9.44 -10.61 -1.71
N THR A 228 -10.32 -10.72 -0.71
CA THR A 228 -11.50 -11.59 -0.79
C THR A 228 -12.46 -11.13 -1.90
N ARG A 229 -12.73 -9.83 -2.02
CA ARG A 229 -13.60 -9.30 -3.09
C ARG A 229 -13.00 -9.55 -4.47
N GLU A 230 -11.71 -9.30 -4.63
CA GLU A 230 -11.03 -9.53 -5.90
C GLU A 230 -11.09 -11.02 -6.27
N SER A 231 -10.96 -11.92 -5.28
CA SER A 231 -11.08 -13.36 -5.52
C SER A 231 -12.45 -13.79 -6.03
N VAL A 232 -13.52 -13.16 -5.55
CA VAL A 232 -14.89 -13.44 -6.00
C VAL A 232 -15.13 -12.91 -7.43
N VAL A 233 -14.53 -11.77 -7.78
CA VAL A 233 -14.74 -11.11 -9.08
C VAL A 233 -13.90 -11.74 -10.20
N SER A 234 -12.66 -12.11 -9.89
CA SER A 234 -11.69 -12.59 -10.88
C SER A 234 -11.51 -14.11 -10.88
N GLY A 235 -12.07 -14.82 -9.87
CA GLY A 235 -11.80 -16.24 -9.64
C GLY A 235 -10.44 -16.52 -9.00
N ILE A 236 -9.68 -15.48 -8.63
CA ILE A 236 -8.31 -15.57 -8.14
C ILE A 236 -8.27 -15.61 -6.60
N SER A 237 -8.05 -16.78 -6.00
CA SER A 237 -7.97 -16.88 -4.54
C SER A 237 -6.65 -16.33 -3.98
N GLN A 238 -6.69 -15.15 -3.36
CA GLN A 238 -5.68 -14.67 -2.44
C GLN A 238 -6.29 -14.56 -1.04
N MET A 239 -5.79 -15.38 -0.11
CA MET A 239 -6.21 -15.32 1.30
C MET A 239 -5.03 -14.82 2.15
N PRO A 240 -4.86 -13.50 2.31
CA PRO A 240 -3.95 -12.96 3.32
C PRO A 240 -4.35 -13.53 4.69
N GLN A 241 -3.39 -14.12 5.39
CA GLN A 241 -3.60 -14.51 6.77
C GLN A 241 -2.91 -13.47 7.63
N GLY A 242 -3.60 -12.88 8.60
CA GLY A 242 -2.95 -12.11 9.67
C GLY A 242 -3.23 -12.79 10.99
N ARG A 243 -2.19 -13.18 11.73
CA ARG A 243 -2.29 -13.71 13.09
C ARG A 243 -1.41 -12.88 14.03
N GLN A 244 -1.93 -12.64 15.23
CA GLN A 244 -1.24 -11.97 16.34
C GLN A 244 -0.82 -13.03 17.35
N ARG A 245 0.33 -12.83 18.00
CA ARG A 245 0.69 -13.55 19.23
C ARG A 245 1.35 -12.57 20.21
N GLY A 246 0.70 -12.36 21.37
CA GLY A 246 1.09 -11.40 22.41
C GLY A 246 0.05 -10.29 22.65
N ASP A 247 0.20 -9.52 23.72
CA ASP A 247 -0.71 -8.46 24.22
C ASP A 247 -0.85 -7.22 23.32
N LEU A 248 -0.35 -7.28 22.09
CA LEU A 248 -0.27 -6.12 21.21
C LEU A 248 -1.55 -5.96 20.40
N ASP A 249 -2.51 -5.23 20.96
CA ASP A 249 -3.74 -4.86 20.29
C ASP A 249 -3.43 -4.15 18.96
N LEU A 250 -3.68 -4.85 17.83
CA LEU A 250 -3.36 -4.37 16.49
C LEU A 250 -4.14 -3.11 16.14
N ASP A 251 -5.28 -2.89 16.78
CA ASP A 251 -6.08 -1.69 16.62
C ASP A 251 -5.46 -0.47 17.33
N ASN A 252 -4.48 -0.69 18.23
CA ASN A 252 -3.74 0.39 18.91
C ASN A 252 -2.37 0.67 18.29
N VAL A 253 -1.94 -0.08 17.27
CA VAL A 253 -0.70 0.22 16.52
C VAL A 253 -1.03 1.12 15.35
N VAL A 254 -0.86 2.42 15.56
CA VAL A 254 -1.11 3.43 14.52
C VAL A 254 0.05 3.42 13.51
N LEU A 255 -0.26 3.09 12.26
CA LEU A 255 0.68 3.18 11.14
C LEU A 255 0.67 4.57 10.52
N VAL A 256 -0.51 5.17 10.37
CA VAL A 256 -0.69 6.51 9.81
C VAL A 256 -1.70 7.27 10.67
N ASP A 257 -1.33 8.48 11.11
CA ASP A 257 -2.22 9.33 11.89
C ASP A 257 -3.19 10.11 10.98
N GLU A 258 -4.34 10.53 11.51
CA GLU A 258 -5.29 11.38 10.78
C GLU A 258 -4.62 12.66 10.28
N ALA A 259 -3.79 13.27 11.14
CA ALA A 259 -3.07 14.49 10.79
C ALA A 259 -2.13 14.26 9.59
N ASP A 260 -1.44 13.13 9.54
CA ASP A 260 -0.54 12.78 8.44
C ASP A 260 -1.28 12.68 7.09
N LEU A 261 -2.49 12.11 7.11
CA LEU A 261 -3.34 11.97 5.91
C LEU A 261 -3.85 13.30 5.38
N ALA A 262 -3.93 14.34 6.22
CA ALA A 262 -4.21 15.69 5.78
C ALA A 262 -3.04 16.32 5.01
N PHE A 263 -1.81 15.83 5.20
CA PHE A 263 -0.58 16.32 4.55
C PHE A 263 -0.14 15.54 3.32
N VAL A 264 -0.76 14.39 3.02
CA VAL A 264 -0.64 13.68 1.72
C VAL A 264 -1.12 14.57 0.53
N LYS A 265 -1.37 15.87 0.75
CA LYS A 265 -2.13 16.79 -0.11
C LYS A 265 -1.58 18.20 -0.35
N ARG A 266 -0.36 18.60 0.05
CA ARG A 266 0.06 20.01 -0.15
C ARG A 266 1.23 20.20 -1.12
N PRO A 267 0.97 20.56 -2.39
CA PRO A 267 1.88 21.37 -3.17
C PRO A 267 2.07 22.75 -2.49
N VAL A 268 3.28 23.30 -2.61
CA VAL A 268 3.66 24.61 -2.04
C VAL A 268 2.71 25.71 -2.55
N ALA A 269 2.01 26.37 -1.64
CA ALA A 269 1.09 27.46 -1.96
C ALA A 269 1.83 28.74 -2.44
N GLN A 270 1.41 29.30 -3.57
CA GLN A 270 1.56 30.72 -3.87
C GLN A 270 0.42 31.51 -3.20
N LYS A 271 0.76 32.64 -2.56
CA LYS A 271 -0.13 33.65 -1.93
C LYS A 271 -1.06 34.24 -3.02
N SER A 272 -2.30 34.72 -2.81
CA SER A 272 -2.89 35.57 -1.73
C SER A 272 -4.37 35.89 -2.05
N GLY A 273 -5.22 36.18 -1.05
CA GLY A 273 -6.42 37.07 -1.18
C GLY A 273 -7.76 36.53 -0.63
N PRO A 274 -8.71 37.37 -0.13
CA PRO A 274 -9.40 37.10 1.15
C PRO A 274 -10.89 36.70 1.12
N ASN A 275 -11.23 35.82 2.06
CA ASN A 275 -12.38 35.80 2.99
C ASN A 275 -13.79 36.24 2.55
N VAL A 276 -14.79 35.33 2.65
CA VAL A 276 -16.18 35.65 3.00
C VAL A 276 -16.74 34.58 3.95
N GLN A 277 -17.40 35.05 5.01
CA GLN A 277 -18.00 34.27 6.11
C GLN A 277 -19.46 33.86 5.83
N SER A 278 -19.83 32.74 6.48
CA SER A 278 -21.09 32.44 7.19
C SER A 278 -22.34 31.96 6.42
N GLY A 279 -23.00 30.94 6.99
CA GLY A 279 -24.47 30.78 6.86
C GLY A 279 -25.07 29.36 6.81
N ARG A 280 -25.22 28.72 7.98
CA ARG A 280 -26.25 27.76 8.47
C ARG A 280 -27.16 26.92 7.53
N ASN A 281 -27.26 25.64 7.91
CA ASN A 281 -28.42 24.72 8.01
C ASN A 281 -29.37 24.47 6.81
N ALA A 282 -29.40 23.22 6.34
CA ALA A 282 -30.61 22.48 5.92
C ALA A 282 -30.24 20.98 5.82
N GLN A 283 -30.72 20.14 6.74
CA GLN A 283 -31.85 19.21 6.54
C GLN A 283 -31.62 18.18 5.43
N GLU A 284 -31.46 16.93 5.89
CA GLU A 284 -31.50 15.70 5.09
C GLU A 284 -32.80 15.65 4.29
N GLN A 285 -32.67 15.75 2.96
CA GLN A 285 -33.73 15.37 2.03
C GLN A 285 -33.16 14.32 1.09
N GLY A 286 -33.98 13.28 0.85
CA GLY A 286 -33.63 12.08 0.11
C GLY A 286 -33.03 12.39 -1.27
N VAL A 287 -31.95 11.66 -1.57
CA VAL A 287 -31.18 11.81 -2.81
C VAL A 287 -32.02 11.24 -3.96
N GLY A 288 -32.60 12.13 -4.77
CA GLY A 288 -33.03 11.80 -6.13
C GLY A 288 -31.83 11.38 -6.98
N ALA A 289 -32.06 10.54 -7.99
CA ALA A 289 -30.99 10.02 -8.85
C ALA A 289 -30.16 11.18 -9.46
N MET A 290 -28.85 11.20 -9.17
CA MET A 290 -27.90 12.18 -9.68
C MET A 290 -27.92 12.20 -11.22
N GLN A 291 -28.15 13.36 -11.84
CA GLN A 291 -28.11 13.51 -13.30
C GLN A 291 -26.83 14.26 -13.71
N VAL A 292 -25.78 13.52 -14.03
CA VAL A 292 -24.53 14.14 -14.46
C VAL A 292 -24.73 14.85 -15.81
N PRO A 293 -24.33 16.12 -15.96
CA PRO A 293 -24.52 16.87 -17.20
C PRO A 293 -23.86 16.17 -18.40
N GLU A 294 -24.57 16.04 -19.52
CA GLU A 294 -23.99 15.53 -20.77
C GLU A 294 -22.85 16.42 -21.29
N GLN A 295 -22.87 17.71 -20.95
CA GLN A 295 -21.80 18.67 -21.23
C GLN A 295 -21.38 19.39 -19.95
N LEU A 296 -20.12 19.23 -19.56
CA LEU A 296 -19.52 20.01 -18.47
C LEU A 296 -19.26 21.45 -18.94
N SER A 297 -19.81 22.42 -18.20
CA SER A 297 -19.37 23.82 -18.25
C SER A 297 -17.92 23.95 -17.75
N GLY A 298 -17.24 25.06 -18.04
CA GLY A 298 -15.88 25.30 -17.54
C GLY A 298 -15.81 25.24 -16.01
N ASP A 299 -16.78 25.87 -15.33
CA ASP A 299 -16.85 25.88 -13.86
C ASP A 299 -17.12 24.48 -13.28
N ASP A 300 -17.97 23.67 -13.93
CA ASP A 300 -18.26 22.30 -13.48
C ASP A 300 -17.09 21.36 -13.71
N TYR A 301 -16.33 21.59 -14.79
CA TYR A 301 -15.09 20.86 -15.07
C TYR A 301 -14.06 21.11 -13.97
N ASP A 302 -13.78 22.38 -13.66
CA ASP A 302 -12.81 22.76 -12.64
C ASP A 302 -13.21 22.24 -11.25
N GLN A 303 -14.50 22.32 -10.91
CA GLN A 303 -15.02 21.78 -9.66
C GLN A 303 -14.90 20.26 -9.57
N LEU A 304 -15.10 19.53 -10.69
CA LEU A 304 -14.90 18.08 -10.72
C LEU A 304 -13.43 17.72 -10.52
N VAL A 305 -12.50 18.39 -11.21
CA VAL A 305 -11.06 18.19 -11.02
C VAL A 305 -10.68 18.45 -9.57
N GLU A 306 -11.14 19.56 -8.98
CA GLU A 306 -10.86 19.92 -7.60
C GLU A 306 -11.46 18.92 -6.59
N ALA A 307 -12.67 18.42 -6.86
CA ALA A 307 -13.32 17.41 -6.05
C ALA A 307 -12.58 16.07 -6.13
N LEU A 308 -12.08 15.68 -7.30
CA LEU A 308 -11.28 14.47 -7.49
C LEU A 308 -9.90 14.56 -6.84
N LEU A 309 -9.19 15.68 -6.98
CA LEU A 309 -7.93 15.94 -6.25
C LEU A 309 -8.15 15.90 -4.73
N SER A 310 -9.30 16.41 -4.27
CA SER A 310 -9.68 16.33 -2.86
C SER A 310 -10.09 14.91 -2.44
N ALA A 311 -10.72 14.12 -3.29
CA ALA A 311 -11.13 12.76 -2.92
C ALA A 311 -9.99 11.75 -3.04
N PHE A 312 -9.08 11.98 -3.97
CA PHE A 312 -7.98 11.11 -4.33
C PHE A 312 -6.71 11.97 -4.30
N PRO A 313 -5.98 12.00 -3.18
CA PRO A 313 -4.80 12.87 -3.04
C PRO A 313 -3.57 12.40 -3.82
N ASN A 314 -3.56 11.16 -4.31
CA ASN A 314 -2.43 10.58 -5.03
C ASN A 314 -2.91 9.68 -6.17
N SER A 315 -1.99 9.41 -7.10
CA SER A 315 -2.19 8.61 -8.31
C SER A 315 -2.72 7.22 -8.00
N GLU A 316 -2.34 6.64 -6.88
CA GLU A 316 -2.64 5.26 -6.53
C GLU A 316 -4.11 5.12 -6.12
N LEU A 317 -4.61 6.04 -5.28
CA LEU A 317 -6.01 6.10 -4.88
C LEU A 317 -6.92 6.45 -6.06
N LEU A 318 -6.47 7.35 -6.93
CA LEU A 318 -7.20 7.66 -8.16
C LEU A 318 -7.24 6.46 -9.09
N ALA A 319 -6.12 5.75 -9.26
CA ALA A 319 -6.04 4.55 -10.08
C ALA A 319 -7.01 3.48 -9.60
N PHE A 320 -7.18 3.32 -8.27
CA PHE A 320 -8.18 2.42 -7.70
C PHE A 320 -9.60 2.77 -8.15
N MET A 321 -9.97 4.03 -7.97
CA MET A 321 -11.30 4.48 -8.34
C MET A 321 -11.52 4.34 -9.85
N VAL A 322 -10.58 4.82 -10.66
CA VAL A 322 -10.65 4.81 -12.12
C VAL A 322 -10.75 3.38 -12.66
N LYS A 323 -9.89 2.46 -12.18
CA LYS A 323 -9.96 1.05 -12.60
C LYS A 323 -11.31 0.43 -12.32
N ARG A 324 -11.86 0.67 -11.13
CA ARG A 324 -13.13 0.05 -10.72
C ARG A 324 -14.35 0.70 -11.35
N ALA A 325 -14.36 2.03 -11.43
CA ALA A 325 -15.48 2.81 -11.92
C ALA A 325 -15.52 2.83 -13.45
N LEU A 326 -14.38 3.09 -14.09
CA LEU A 326 -14.30 3.29 -15.54
C LEU A 326 -13.91 2.03 -16.30
N ARG A 327 -13.49 0.97 -15.60
CA ARG A 327 -12.99 -0.29 -16.17
C ARG A 327 -11.82 -0.06 -17.12
N GLN A 328 -10.93 0.86 -16.74
CA GLN A 328 -9.74 1.24 -17.50
C GLN A 328 -8.60 1.53 -16.55
N PRO A 329 -7.35 1.15 -16.89
CA PRO A 329 -6.21 1.47 -16.05
C PRO A 329 -5.81 2.93 -16.20
N LEU A 330 -5.35 3.53 -15.10
CA LEU A 330 -5.08 4.97 -15.06
C LEU A 330 -4.01 5.39 -16.06
N ASN A 331 -2.99 4.56 -16.30
CA ASN A 331 -1.91 4.84 -17.24
C ASN A 331 -2.37 4.92 -18.71
N VAL A 332 -3.39 4.16 -19.11
CA VAL A 332 -3.99 4.24 -20.44
C VAL A 332 -4.72 5.57 -20.63
N ILE A 333 -5.35 6.07 -19.58
CA ILE A 333 -6.04 7.36 -19.58
C ILE A 333 -5.04 8.52 -19.48
N SER A 334 -4.07 8.39 -18.59
CA SER A 334 -3.15 9.47 -18.24
C SER A 334 -2.00 9.63 -19.23
N GLN A 335 -1.74 8.68 -20.14
CA GLN A 335 -0.79 8.77 -21.26
C GLN A 335 0.55 9.49 -20.95
N GLY A 336 1.19 9.16 -19.82
CA GLY A 336 2.46 9.78 -19.43
C GLY A 336 2.36 11.24 -18.96
N ALA A 337 1.27 11.58 -18.28
CA ALA A 337 1.09 12.88 -17.62
C ALA A 337 2.33 13.26 -16.77
N THR A 338 2.72 14.53 -16.84
CA THR A 338 3.93 15.05 -16.19
C THR A 338 3.72 15.45 -14.72
N SER A 339 2.47 15.47 -14.26
CA SER A 339 2.09 15.74 -12.87
C SER A 339 0.80 15.01 -12.50
N TYR A 340 0.51 14.94 -11.21
CA TYR A 340 -0.70 14.32 -10.72
C TYR A 340 -1.95 15.13 -11.06
N GLU A 341 -1.86 16.46 -11.01
CA GLU A 341 -2.93 17.36 -11.43
C GLU A 341 -3.29 17.14 -12.90
N VAL A 342 -2.29 17.02 -13.78
CA VAL A 342 -2.50 16.68 -15.20
C VAL A 342 -3.08 15.27 -15.36
N THR A 343 -2.76 14.35 -14.46
CA THR A 343 -3.36 12.99 -14.45
C THR A 343 -4.85 13.05 -14.14
N VAL A 344 -5.26 13.83 -13.13
CA VAL A 344 -6.68 14.00 -12.76
C VAL A 344 -7.44 14.69 -13.88
N ASP A 345 -6.85 15.74 -14.45
CA ASP A 345 -7.38 16.48 -15.58
C ASP A 345 -7.67 15.53 -16.77
N ARG A 346 -6.68 14.72 -17.18
CA ARG A 346 -6.84 13.70 -18.23
C ARG A 346 -7.92 12.67 -17.93
N VAL A 347 -8.13 12.30 -16.66
CA VAL A 347 -9.23 11.40 -16.27
C VAL A 347 -10.59 12.04 -16.52
N VAL A 348 -10.74 13.34 -16.22
CA VAL A 348 -11.98 14.07 -16.49
C VAL A 348 -12.21 14.23 -17.99
N GLU A 349 -11.18 14.65 -18.74
CA GLU A 349 -11.25 14.78 -20.20
C GLU A 349 -11.63 13.46 -20.88
N TRP A 350 -10.96 12.37 -20.50
CA TRP A 350 -11.22 11.05 -21.07
C TRP A 350 -12.64 10.57 -20.72
N SER A 351 -13.07 10.76 -19.47
CA SER A 351 -14.41 10.35 -19.04
C SER A 351 -15.49 11.13 -19.76
N LYS A 352 -15.27 12.43 -20.00
CA LYS A 352 -16.14 13.26 -20.85
C LYS A 352 -16.18 12.73 -22.29
N ALA A 353 -15.02 12.46 -22.90
CA ALA A 353 -14.93 11.97 -24.27
C ALA A 353 -15.59 10.60 -24.48
N GLN A 354 -15.62 9.75 -23.44
CA GLN A 354 -16.21 8.41 -23.48
C GLN A 354 -17.65 8.35 -22.96
N GLY A 355 -18.26 9.48 -22.57
CA GLY A 355 -19.60 9.50 -21.98
C GLY A 355 -19.69 8.82 -20.60
N LYS A 356 -18.58 8.74 -19.87
CA LYS A 356 -18.43 8.04 -18.58
C LYS A 356 -18.34 8.97 -17.37
N LEU A 357 -18.79 10.23 -17.49
CA LEU A 357 -18.77 11.18 -16.37
C LEU A 357 -19.65 10.71 -15.20
N GLN A 358 -20.78 10.06 -15.50
CA GLN A 358 -21.61 9.46 -14.47
C GLN A 358 -20.87 8.34 -13.72
N ASP A 359 -20.26 7.40 -14.44
CA ASP A 359 -19.46 6.32 -13.85
C ASP A 359 -18.32 6.89 -12.98
N LEU A 360 -17.61 7.91 -13.47
CA LEU A 360 -16.55 8.60 -12.74
C LEU A 360 -17.07 9.18 -11.42
N MET A 361 -18.19 9.91 -11.46
CA MET A 361 -18.75 10.57 -10.30
C MET A 361 -19.32 9.57 -9.28
N GLU A 362 -20.07 8.57 -9.73
CA GLU A 362 -20.61 7.51 -8.88
C GLU A 362 -19.49 6.69 -8.23
N GLY A 363 -18.45 6.35 -9.02
CA GLY A 363 -17.25 5.69 -8.52
C GLY A 363 -16.51 6.52 -7.47
N ALA A 364 -16.37 7.82 -7.72
CA ALA A 364 -15.75 8.76 -6.80
C ALA A 364 -16.51 8.86 -5.47
N LEU A 365 -17.84 9.06 -5.52
CA LEU A 365 -18.72 9.13 -4.35
C LEU A 365 -18.75 7.81 -3.58
N LYS A 366 -18.79 6.67 -4.28
CA LYS A 366 -18.80 5.34 -3.64
C LYS A 366 -17.51 5.08 -2.88
N LYS A 367 -16.36 5.52 -3.41
CA LYS A 367 -15.06 5.33 -2.76
C LYS A 367 -14.79 6.37 -1.66
N ASN A 368 -15.34 7.58 -1.80
CA ASN A 368 -15.19 8.68 -0.83
C ASN A 368 -16.54 9.33 -0.46
N PRO A 369 -17.47 8.60 0.20
CA PRO A 369 -18.84 9.08 0.44
C PRO A 369 -18.93 10.26 1.43
N GLY A 370 -17.86 10.50 2.21
CA GLY A 370 -17.74 11.63 3.11
C GLY A 370 -17.05 12.86 2.53
N ASN A 371 -16.55 12.83 1.28
CA ASN A 371 -15.82 13.97 0.73
C ASN A 371 -16.78 15.15 0.47
N PRO A 372 -16.57 16.33 1.10
CA PRO A 372 -17.51 17.43 1.01
C PRO A 372 -17.63 18.01 -0.41
N LYS A 373 -16.51 18.09 -1.16
CA LYS A 373 -16.52 18.64 -2.52
C LYS A 373 -17.28 17.75 -3.50
N LEU A 374 -17.07 16.42 -3.43
CA LEU A 374 -17.84 15.47 -4.24
C LEU A 374 -19.32 15.54 -3.90
N ARG A 375 -19.70 15.63 -2.63
CA ARG A 375 -21.11 15.72 -2.23
C ARG A 375 -21.77 17.01 -2.70
N THR A 376 -21.10 18.16 -2.54
CA THR A 376 -21.60 19.44 -3.02
C THR A 376 -21.83 19.41 -4.53
N LEU A 377 -20.87 18.88 -5.30
CA LEU A 377 -21.00 18.76 -6.74
C LEU A 377 -22.13 17.79 -7.15
N ALA A 378 -22.25 16.64 -6.48
CA ALA A 378 -23.31 15.67 -6.71
C ALA A 378 -24.71 16.24 -6.43
N GLN A 379 -24.86 17.02 -5.36
CA GLN A 379 -26.11 17.69 -5.02
C GLN A 379 -26.49 18.71 -6.09
N ARG A 380 -25.51 19.44 -6.62
CA ARG A 380 -25.73 20.44 -7.69
C ARG A 380 -26.15 19.78 -9.00
N TRP A 381 -25.61 18.62 -9.34
CA TRP A 381 -26.02 17.83 -10.52
C TRP A 381 -27.26 16.96 -10.30
N GLY A 382 -27.77 16.88 -9.07
CA GLY A 382 -29.04 16.22 -8.75
C GLY A 382 -30.26 17.14 -8.82
N GLN A 383 -30.05 18.44 -9.04
CA GLN A 383 -31.08 19.46 -9.30
C GLN A 383 -31.20 19.71 -10.80
#